data_AF-A0A090PXP5-F1
#
_entry.id   AF-A0A090PXP5-F1
#
_cell.length_a   1.000
_cell.length_b   1.000
_cell.length_c   1.000
_cell.angle_alpha   90.00
_cell.angle_beta   90.00
_cell.angle_gamma   90.00
#
_symmetry.space_group_name_H-M   'P 1'
#
loop_
_entity.id
_entity.type
_entity.pdbx_description
1 polymer ?
#
loop_
_entity_poly.entity_id
_entity_poly.type
_entity_poly.pdbx_seq_one_letter_code
_entity_poly.pdbx_strand_id
1 'polypeptide(L)'
;MEEGFELLKENKRKYQSCIELKKGTELGYELKDRAKVREQIVQMETILSDKIKKRYLKDHSLGWGKSEALFTWTRFNIPNNVYPIFWWRRYKDNTNRKVMFNRVQ
;
A
#
# COMPACT_ATOMS: atom_id res chain seq x y z
N MET A 1 13.61 -0.26 19.37
CA MET A 1 13.69 -1.37 18.39
C MET A 1 15.13 -1.59 17.95
N GLU A 2 15.86 -0.53 17.58
CA GLU A 2 17.29 -0.58 17.27
C GLU A 2 18.15 -1.17 18.39
N GLU A 3 17.96 -0.72 19.64
CA GLU A 3 18.65 -1.28 20.83
C GLU A 3 18.43 -2.79 20.99
N GLY A 4 17.25 -3.30 20.61
CA GLY A 4 16.94 -4.72 20.63
C GLY A 4 17.71 -5.51 19.56
N PHE A 5 17.99 -4.93 18.40
CA PHE A 5 18.82 -5.56 17.38
C PHE A 5 20.30 -5.58 17.76
N GLU A 6 20.81 -4.50 18.35
CA GLU A 6 22.18 -4.47 18.84
C GLU A 6 22.42 -5.57 19.88
N LEU A 7 21.49 -5.71 20.84
CA LEU A 7 21.57 -6.78 21.84
C LEU A 7 21.52 -8.20 21.23
N LEU A 8 20.67 -8.42 20.21
CA LEU A 8 20.59 -9.71 19.52
C LEU A 8 21.85 -10.05 18.71
N LYS A 9 22.49 -9.04 18.11
CA LYS A 9 23.78 -9.17 17.40
C LYS A 9 24.91 -9.52 18.37
N GLU A 10 25.03 -8.80 19.48
CA GLU A 10 26.03 -9.06 20.53
C GLU A 10 25.94 -10.51 21.05
N ASN A 11 24.72 -11.00 21.22
CA ASN A 11 24.45 -12.35 21.71
C ASN A 11 24.52 -13.46 20.65
N LYS A 12 24.94 -13.14 19.41
CA LYS A 12 25.07 -14.07 18.27
C LYS A 12 23.82 -14.92 18.02
N ARG A 13 22.64 -14.39 18.32
CA ARG A 13 21.36 -15.09 18.13
C ARG A 13 20.92 -14.94 16.68
N LYS A 14 20.48 -16.03 16.04
CA LYS A 14 19.77 -15.93 14.77
C LYS A 14 18.42 -15.27 15.03
N TYR A 15 18.16 -14.16 14.35
CA TYR A 15 16.87 -13.48 14.39
C TYR A 15 16.40 -13.14 12.99
N GLN A 16 15.09 -12.97 12.84
CA GLN A 16 14.47 -12.35 11.69
C GLN A 16 13.72 -11.12 12.17
N SER A 17 13.83 -10.03 11.41
CA SER A 17 13.08 -8.81 11.65
C SER A 17 12.22 -8.48 10.45
N CYS A 18 11.13 -7.76 10.71
CA CYS A 18 10.46 -6.99 9.68
C CYS A 18 11.41 -5.87 9.23
N ILE A 19 11.64 -5.77 7.92
CA ILE A 19 12.23 -4.58 7.31
C ILE A 19 11.09 -3.59 7.10
N GLU A 20 11.20 -2.41 7.69
CA GLU A 20 10.26 -1.33 7.37
C GLU A 20 10.52 -0.88 5.93
N LEU A 21 9.51 -1.04 5.08
CA LEU A 21 9.58 -0.58 3.70
C LEU A 21 9.30 0.91 3.69
N LYS A 22 10.20 1.67 3.06
CA LYS A 22 9.94 3.07 2.72
C LYS A 22 8.67 3.18 1.88
N LYS A 23 7.96 4.29 2.03
CA LYS A 23 6.77 4.57 1.24
C LYS A 23 7.12 4.63 -0.24
N GLY A 24 6.19 4.25 -1.12
CA GLY A 24 6.39 4.27 -2.57
C GLY A 24 6.86 5.63 -3.09
N THR A 25 6.31 6.73 -2.57
CA THR A 25 6.75 8.08 -2.93
C THR A 25 8.13 8.45 -2.39
N GLU A 26 8.54 7.89 -1.26
CA GLU A 26 9.88 8.08 -0.71
C GLU A 26 10.97 7.34 -1.50
N LEU A 27 10.61 6.20 -2.10
CA LEU A 27 11.51 5.40 -2.93
C LEU A 27 11.70 6.00 -4.32
N GLY A 28 10.64 6.54 -4.92
CA GLY A 28 10.64 6.96 -6.32
C GLY A 28 10.89 8.45 -6.57
N TYR A 29 10.78 9.30 -5.55
CA TYR A 29 10.74 10.76 -5.75
C TYR A 29 11.51 11.56 -4.69
N GLU A 30 12.07 12.68 -5.14
CA GLU A 30 12.69 13.71 -4.32
C GLU A 30 11.68 14.34 -3.36
N LEU A 31 12.16 14.79 -2.18
CA LEU A 31 11.31 15.30 -1.10
C LEU A 31 10.31 16.38 -1.57
N LYS A 32 10.77 17.29 -2.44
CA LYS A 32 9.98 18.40 -2.98
C LYS A 32 8.79 17.94 -3.84
N ASP A 33 8.87 16.75 -4.44
CA ASP A 33 7.89 16.25 -5.40
C ASP A 33 6.88 15.28 -4.77
N ARG A 34 7.20 14.70 -3.59
CA ARG A 34 6.39 13.66 -2.93
C ARG A 34 4.95 14.09 -2.67
N ALA A 35 4.74 15.33 -2.23
CA ALA A 35 3.39 15.85 -1.95
C ALA A 35 2.54 15.90 -3.22
N LYS A 36 3.10 16.41 -4.31
CA LYS A 36 2.46 16.48 -5.63
C LYS A 36 2.11 15.09 -6.16
N VAL A 37 3.02 14.13 -6.03
CA VAL A 37 2.78 12.75 -6.48
C VAL A 37 1.67 12.09 -5.66
N ARG A 38 1.67 12.29 -4.33
CA ARG A 38 0.57 11.78 -3.47
C ARG A 38 -0.78 12.34 -3.90
N GLU A 39 -0.85 13.62 -4.22
CA GLU A 39 -2.06 14.25 -4.73
C GLU A 39 -2.52 13.63 -6.05
N GLN A 40 -1.60 13.43 -7.00
CA GLN A 40 -1.88 12.76 -8.26
C GLN A 40 -2.41 11.33 -8.06
N ILE A 41 -1.86 10.58 -7.11
CA ILE A 41 -2.36 9.23 -6.79
C ILE A 41 -3.79 9.30 -6.23
N VAL A 42 -4.08 10.24 -5.33
CA VAL A 42 -5.44 10.44 -4.81
C VAL A 42 -6.40 10.86 -5.93
N GLN A 43 -5.96 11.72 -6.85
CA GLN A 43 -6.73 12.09 -8.04
C GLN A 43 -7.03 10.86 -8.92
N MET A 44 -6.07 9.96 -9.12
CA MET A 44 -6.31 8.69 -9.81
C MET A 44 -7.32 7.80 -9.07
N GLU A 45 -7.34 7.81 -7.74
CA GLU A 45 -8.32 7.04 -6.95
C GLU A 45 -9.76 7.55 -7.13
N THR A 46 -9.98 8.77 -7.62
CA THR A 46 -11.34 9.35 -7.81
C THR A 46 -12.19 8.61 -8.85
N ILE A 47 -11.58 7.82 -9.73
CA ILE A 47 -12.29 7.01 -10.72
C ILE A 47 -12.88 5.73 -10.11
N LEU A 48 -12.46 5.37 -8.90
CA LEU A 48 -12.83 4.14 -8.21
C LEU A 48 -14.17 4.31 -7.46
N SER A 49 -14.89 3.21 -7.25
CA SER A 49 -16.11 3.26 -6.44
C SER A 49 -15.81 3.60 -4.98
N ASP A 50 -16.65 4.43 -4.37
CA ASP A 50 -16.48 4.82 -2.96
C ASP A 50 -16.63 3.62 -1.99
N LYS A 51 -17.37 2.60 -2.42
CA LYS A 51 -17.69 1.41 -1.61
C LYS A 51 -17.76 0.15 -2.46
N ILE A 52 -17.28 -0.96 -1.89
CA ILE A 52 -17.52 -2.32 -2.39
C ILE A 52 -17.93 -3.19 -1.20
N LYS A 53 -19.14 -3.76 -1.24
CA LYS A 53 -19.73 -4.55 -0.14
C LYS A 53 -19.68 -3.78 1.20
N LYS A 54 -18.80 -4.17 2.12
CA LYS A 54 -18.65 -3.57 3.47
C LYS A 54 -17.39 -2.70 3.61
N ARG A 55 -16.68 -2.39 2.51
CA ARG A 55 -15.41 -1.66 2.52
C ARG A 55 -15.53 -0.32 1.82
N TYR A 56 -14.93 0.71 2.38
CA TYR A 56 -14.91 2.06 1.82
C TYR A 56 -13.54 2.38 1.25
N LEU A 57 -13.49 3.03 0.09
CA LEU A 57 -12.24 3.41 -0.57
C LEU A 57 -11.39 4.33 0.32
N LYS A 58 -12.04 5.25 1.05
CA LYS A 58 -11.38 6.21 1.94
C LYS A 58 -10.46 5.55 2.99
N ASP A 59 -10.83 4.35 3.44
CA ASP A 59 -10.07 3.58 4.45
C ASP A 59 -8.81 2.92 3.84
N HIS A 60 -8.76 2.84 2.51
CA HIS A 60 -7.70 2.18 1.75
C HIS A 60 -6.88 3.13 0.87
N SER A 61 -7.32 4.38 0.68
CA SER A 61 -6.63 5.40 -0.12
C SER A 61 -5.16 5.53 0.28
N LEU A 62 -4.24 5.55 -0.71
CA LEU A 62 -2.78 5.48 -0.52
C LEU A 62 -2.27 4.22 0.22
N GLY A 63 -3.09 3.17 0.26
CA GLY A 63 -2.87 2.00 1.10
C GLY A 63 -3.35 2.21 2.55
N TRP A 64 -3.67 1.12 3.23
CA TRP A 64 -4.06 1.12 4.63
C TRP A 64 -3.02 1.85 5.50
N GLY A 65 -3.48 2.78 6.33
CA GLY A 65 -2.59 3.61 7.15
C GLY A 65 -1.67 4.53 6.33
N LYS A 66 -1.99 4.78 5.05
CA LYS A 66 -1.15 5.55 4.12
C LYS A 66 0.26 4.96 3.96
N SER A 67 0.34 3.63 3.93
CA SER A 67 1.60 2.88 3.82
C SER A 67 2.25 2.96 2.45
N GLU A 68 1.49 3.31 1.40
CA GLU A 68 2.03 3.57 0.06
C GLU A 68 2.83 2.40 -0.53
N ALA A 69 2.39 1.15 -0.28
CA ALA A 69 3.09 0.00 -0.80
C ALA A 69 2.82 -0.16 -2.31
N LEU A 70 3.87 -0.43 -3.08
CA LEU A 70 3.76 -0.59 -4.53
C LEU A 70 3.38 -2.02 -4.93
N PHE A 71 3.81 -3.01 -4.16
CA PHE A 71 3.62 -4.42 -4.47
C PHE A 71 3.88 -5.29 -3.22
N THR A 72 3.40 -6.54 -3.23
CA THR A 72 3.85 -7.59 -2.29
C THR A 72 4.03 -8.91 -3.04
N TRP A 73 4.97 -9.73 -2.58
CA TRP A 73 5.25 -11.05 -3.13
C TRP A 73 4.40 -12.19 -2.50
N THR A 74 3.69 -11.93 -1.40
CA THR A 74 2.99 -12.98 -0.63
C THR A 74 1.66 -13.43 -1.25
N ARG A 75 1.38 -14.75 -1.16
CA ARG A 75 0.36 -15.53 -1.90
C ARG A 75 -0.99 -14.82 -2.14
N PHE A 76 -1.40 -14.81 -3.42
CA PHE A 76 -2.73 -14.59 -4.05
C PHE A 76 -3.60 -13.38 -3.66
N ASN A 77 -3.57 -12.89 -2.42
CA ASN A 77 -4.45 -11.83 -1.94
C ASN A 77 -3.62 -10.59 -1.55
N ILE A 78 -3.61 -9.59 -2.42
CA ILE A 78 -2.86 -8.35 -2.18
C ILE A 78 -3.36 -7.66 -0.90
N PRO A 79 -2.48 -7.27 0.04
CA PRO A 79 -2.85 -6.61 1.28
C PRO A 79 -3.37 -5.21 1.03
N ASN A 80 -4.13 -4.68 2.00
CA ASN A 80 -4.69 -3.34 1.91
C ASN A 80 -3.63 -2.23 1.88
N ASN A 81 -2.39 -2.54 2.24
CA ASN A 81 -1.26 -1.62 2.23
C ASN A 81 -0.84 -1.20 0.81
N VAL A 82 -1.15 -2.02 -0.19
CA VAL A 82 -0.89 -1.69 -1.60
C VAL A 82 -1.90 -0.68 -2.09
N TYR A 83 -1.47 0.27 -2.93
CA TYR A 83 -2.37 1.28 -3.50
C TYR A 83 -3.64 0.66 -4.12
N PRO A 84 -4.84 1.14 -3.76
CA PRO A 84 -6.12 0.64 -4.28
C PRO A 84 -6.22 0.66 -5.80
N ILE A 85 -5.55 1.60 -6.47
CA ILE A 85 -5.55 1.70 -7.93
C ILE A 85 -5.12 0.40 -8.61
N PHE A 86 -4.34 -0.46 -7.94
CA PHE A 86 -3.91 -1.74 -8.52
C PHE A 86 -4.89 -2.90 -8.36
N TRP A 87 -5.82 -2.84 -7.40
CA TRP A 87 -6.67 -3.99 -7.02
C TRP A 87 -8.16 -3.67 -6.77
N TRP A 88 -8.57 -2.41 -6.80
CA TRP A 88 -9.98 -2.02 -6.63
C TRP A 88 -10.79 -2.33 -7.89
N ARG A 89 -11.78 -3.22 -7.76
CA ARG A 89 -12.48 -3.87 -8.89
C ARG A 89 -13.66 -3.13 -9.48
N ARG A 90 -14.01 -1.95 -8.95
CA ARG A 90 -15.20 -1.20 -9.38
C ARG A 90 -14.83 0.24 -9.70
N TYR A 91 -15.31 0.74 -10.83
CA TYR A 91 -15.32 2.17 -11.12
C TYR A 91 -16.43 2.87 -10.35
N LYS A 92 -16.41 4.21 -10.34
CA LYS A 92 -17.41 5.04 -9.65
C LYS A 92 -18.86 4.78 -10.10
N ASP A 93 -19.05 4.38 -11.34
CA ASP A 93 -20.34 3.96 -11.92
C ASP A 93 -20.74 2.51 -11.56
N ASN A 94 -19.97 1.85 -10.68
CA ASN A 94 -20.10 0.44 -10.29
C ASN A 94 -19.85 -0.59 -11.41
N THR A 95 -19.33 -0.20 -12.57
CA THR A 95 -18.89 -1.16 -13.59
C THR A 95 -17.65 -1.92 -13.13
N ASN A 96 -17.44 -3.11 -13.68
CA ASN A 96 -16.28 -3.94 -13.35
C ASN A 96 -15.00 -3.36 -13.96
N ARG A 97 -13.92 -3.36 -13.18
CA ARG A 97 -12.60 -2.90 -13.60
C ARG A 97 -11.65 -4.08 -13.78
N LYS A 98 -10.91 -4.10 -14.89
CA LYS A 98 -9.77 -5.01 -15.08
C LYS A 98 -8.61 -4.50 -14.22
N VAL A 99 -8.29 -5.23 -13.15
CA VAL A 99 -7.27 -4.86 -12.16
C VAL A 99 -5.95 -5.58 -12.43
N MET A 100 -4.85 -4.98 -11.99
CA MET A 100 -3.51 -5.58 -12.11
C MET A 100 -3.36 -6.75 -11.15
N PHE A 101 -3.94 -6.64 -9.96
CA PHE A 101 -3.90 -7.70 -8.96
C PHE A 101 -5.28 -8.06 -8.43
N ASN A 102 -5.46 -9.35 -8.17
CA ASN A 102 -6.67 -9.85 -7.54
C ASN A 102 -6.63 -9.69 -6.02
N ARG A 103 -7.75 -9.24 -5.46
CA ARG A 103 -7.99 -9.20 -4.02
C ARG A 103 -9.39 -9.69 -3.73
N VAL A 104 -9.57 -10.44 -2.65
CA VAL A 104 -10.90 -10.78 -2.14
C VAL A 104 -11.53 -9.50 -1.60
N GLN A 105 -12.55 -9.00 -2.30
CA GLN A 105 -13.29 -7.77 -1.97
C GLN A 105 -14.74 -8.04 -1.64
#